data_AF-A0A3R7J5Y9-F1
#
_entry.id   AF-A0A3R7J5Y9-F1
#
_cell.length_a   1.000
_cell.length_b   1.000
_cell.length_c   1.000
_cell.angle_alpha   90.00
_cell.angle_beta   90.00
_cell.angle_gamma   90.00
#
_symmetry.space_group_name_H-M   'P 1'
#
loop_
_entity.id
_entity.type
_entity.pdbx_description
1 polymer ?
#
loop_
_entity_poly.entity_id
_entity_poly.type
_entity_poly.pdbx_seq_one_letter_code
_entity_poly.pdbx_strand_id
1 'polypeptide(L)'
;MNGHDSNLSTSLTLGLGLLTATMTLITAGSVGLVGFMLGRQMPTTESQLTYKNKHEHDFTSVEQERRHRLRIPSGTASEDVKISDKKAIMDVRISGIRPLIPPAILLEEIPLTTKIVQTINRGRQGVANILRRLDDRLVVVVGPCSIHDTDAAMDYAKRLLELKKELNKDLLIVMRVYFEKPRTTVGWKGLINDPDLDGSFNINKGLRVARELLAAINELGLPAGCEFLDTMSPQFISDLVSWGAIGARTTECQLHRELCSGLSMPIGFKNGTGGDLQLAVDAVVAASHSHCFLSVSSQGLAAIVNTSGNDTCHTILRGGKSGPNFEKEHVDEASTRMLKANVVDNVMIDCSHGNSQKKHKNQVTVAANIGDQLRAGDDRIIGVMLESNIEEGNQPLAPGKPLVYGKSVTDACMSWETTVEVLRDLAAAVRERRAKNRQ
;
A
#
# COMPACT_ATOMS: atom_id res chain seq x y z
N MET A 1 -36.88 -54.96 37.77
CA MET A 1 -36.11 -56.19 37.49
C MET A 1 -34.80 -55.76 36.87
N ASN A 2 -33.70 -56.10 37.57
CA ASN A 2 -32.29 -56.17 37.17
C ASN A 2 -31.63 -54.87 36.63
N GLY A 3 -30.56 -54.30 37.19
CA GLY A 3 -29.53 -54.78 38.11
C GLY A 3 -28.19 -54.93 37.39
N HIS A 4 -27.14 -54.23 37.88
CA HIS A 4 -25.71 -54.28 37.51
C HIS A 4 -25.35 -53.71 36.12
N ASP A 5 -24.34 -52.85 35.88
CA ASP A 5 -23.01 -52.69 36.47
C ASP A 5 -22.49 -51.24 36.36
N SER A 6 -21.90 -50.71 37.43
CA SER A 6 -21.10 -49.47 37.39
C SER A 6 -19.90 -49.62 38.32
N ASN A 7 -18.84 -50.32 37.88
CA ASN A 7 -17.56 -50.38 38.60
C ASN A 7 -16.40 -50.94 37.74
N LEU A 8 -16.25 -50.52 36.48
CA LEU A 8 -15.11 -50.97 35.66
C LEU A 8 -14.36 -49.90 34.85
N SER A 9 -14.71 -48.62 34.90
CA SER A 9 -14.01 -47.59 34.10
C SER A 9 -13.02 -46.72 34.88
N THR A 10 -12.93 -46.86 36.20
CA THR A 10 -12.09 -45.98 37.04
C THR A 10 -10.70 -46.56 37.35
N SER A 11 -10.46 -47.85 37.07
CA SER A 11 -9.17 -48.52 37.37
C SER A 11 -8.20 -48.55 36.19
N LEU A 12 -8.63 -48.21 34.96
CA LEU A 12 -7.75 -48.17 33.79
C LEU A 12 -7.02 -46.83 33.58
N THR A 13 -7.49 -45.74 34.20
CA THR A 13 -6.94 -44.40 33.98
C THR A 13 -5.79 -44.05 34.93
N LEU A 14 -5.61 -44.79 36.04
CA LEU A 14 -4.47 -44.63 36.95
C LEU A 14 -3.26 -45.51 36.59
N GLY A 15 -3.44 -46.58 35.80
CA GLY A 15 -2.36 -47.49 35.41
C GLY A 15 -1.45 -46.98 34.28
N LEU A 16 -1.95 -46.05 33.44
CA LEU A 16 -1.19 -45.53 32.30
C LEU A 16 -0.35 -44.29 32.62
N GLY A 17 -0.65 -43.61 33.75
CA GLY A 17 0.09 -42.43 34.21
C GLY A 17 1.40 -42.74 34.95
N LEU A 18 1.61 -43.98 35.43
CA LEU A 18 2.80 -44.37 36.18
C LEU A 18 3.93 -44.98 35.32
N LEU A 19 3.64 -45.36 34.06
CA LEU A 19 4.61 -45.95 33.14
C LEU A 19 5.35 -44.93 32.27
N THR A 20 4.82 -43.71 32.12
CA THR A 20 5.47 -42.64 31.37
C THR A 20 6.42 -41.79 32.22
N ALA A 21 6.30 -41.82 33.55
CA ALA A 21 7.18 -41.08 34.47
C ALA A 21 8.52 -41.80 34.77
N THR A 22 8.63 -43.11 34.54
CA THR A 22 9.85 -43.89 34.79
C THR A 22 10.80 -44.00 33.59
N MET A 23 10.36 -43.68 32.36
CA MET A 23 11.22 -43.68 31.17
C MET A 23 11.96 -42.36 30.93
N THR A 24 11.61 -41.27 31.61
CA THR A 24 12.28 -39.96 31.44
C THR A 24 13.49 -39.76 32.37
N LEU A 25 13.74 -40.68 33.30
CA LEU A 25 14.86 -40.59 34.27
C LEU A 25 16.10 -41.40 33.87
N ILE A 26 16.09 -42.16 32.76
CA ILE A 26 17.21 -43.03 32.35
C ILE A 26 18.06 -42.45 31.19
N THR A 27 17.61 -41.40 30.50
CA THR A 27 18.38 -40.77 29.41
C THR A 27 19.13 -39.49 29.79
N ALA A 28 18.94 -38.97 31.01
CA ALA A 28 19.69 -37.82 31.52
C ALA A 28 21.05 -38.18 32.16
N GLY A 29 21.31 -39.46 32.44
CA GLY A 29 22.50 -39.92 33.17
C GLY A 29 23.73 -40.28 32.31
N SER A 30 23.62 -40.33 30.98
CA SER A 30 24.66 -40.90 30.11
C SER A 30 25.39 -39.89 29.20
N VAL A 31 24.98 -38.62 29.17
CA VAL A 31 25.66 -37.58 28.36
C VAL A 31 26.65 -36.73 29.19
N GLY A 32 26.56 -36.77 30.52
CA GLY A 32 27.40 -35.98 31.43
C GLY A 32 28.80 -36.54 31.72
N LEU A 33 29.10 -37.79 31.34
CA LEU A 33 30.36 -38.47 31.73
C LEU A 33 31.40 -38.61 30.60
N VAL A 34 31.05 -38.30 29.35
CA VAL A 34 31.96 -38.46 28.19
C VAL A 34 32.70 -37.16 27.83
N GLY A 35 32.23 -36.00 28.28
CA GLY A 35 32.85 -34.70 28.00
C GLY A 35 34.05 -34.32 28.89
N PHE A 36 34.36 -35.08 29.95
CA PHE A 36 35.32 -34.67 30.98
C PHE A 36 36.69 -35.39 30.92
N MET A 37 36.92 -36.29 29.94
CA MET A 37 38.16 -37.11 29.89
C MET A 37 38.98 -37.02 28.60
N LEU A 38 38.82 -35.99 27.75
CA LEU A 38 39.62 -35.82 26.52
C LEU A 38 40.26 -34.44 26.36
N GLY A 39 40.75 -33.86 27.46
CA GLY A 39 41.46 -32.58 27.44
C GLY A 39 42.72 -32.59 28.28
N ARG A 40 43.77 -33.31 27.87
CA ARG A 40 45.14 -33.10 28.38
C ARG A 40 46.24 -33.45 27.34
N GLN A 41 47.15 -32.47 27.18
CA GLN A 41 48.56 -32.54 26.71
C GLN A 41 48.82 -32.60 25.19
N MET A 42 49.23 -31.49 24.54
CA MET A 42 50.61 -30.93 24.31
C MET A 42 51.31 -31.51 23.06
N PRO A 43 52.33 -30.87 22.40
CA PRO A 43 52.77 -29.46 22.35
C PRO A 43 53.06 -28.94 20.90
N THR A 44 53.62 -27.72 20.85
CA THR A 44 54.12 -26.89 19.73
C THR A 44 55.19 -27.50 18.81
N THR A 45 55.18 -27.11 17.53
CA THR A 45 56.40 -26.92 16.72
C THR A 45 56.22 -25.87 15.62
N GLU A 46 57.05 -24.83 15.65
CA GLU A 46 57.37 -23.97 14.52
C GLU A 46 58.15 -24.74 13.45
N SER A 47 57.91 -24.44 12.17
CA SER A 47 58.91 -24.63 11.14
C SER A 47 58.82 -23.50 10.11
N GLN A 48 59.79 -22.61 10.18
CA GLN A 48 60.16 -21.71 9.09
C GLN A 48 60.66 -22.54 7.89
N LEU A 49 60.16 -22.24 6.70
CA LEU A 49 60.81 -22.61 5.44
C LEU A 49 60.83 -21.40 4.51
N THR A 50 61.98 -20.74 4.51
CA THR A 50 62.44 -19.85 3.45
C THR A 50 62.62 -20.62 2.14
N TYR A 51 62.05 -20.12 1.05
CA TYR A 51 62.54 -20.41 -0.30
C TYR A 51 62.60 -19.13 -1.13
N LYS A 52 63.83 -18.76 -1.52
CA LYS A 52 64.16 -17.69 -2.44
C LYS A 52 64.71 -18.36 -3.70
N ASN A 53 64.04 -18.20 -4.85
CA ASN A 53 64.58 -17.60 -6.08
C ASN A 53 63.87 -18.05 -7.37
N LYS A 54 63.62 -17.02 -8.19
CA LYS A 54 63.72 -16.95 -9.66
C LYS A 54 62.99 -17.99 -10.49
N HIS A 55 61.95 -17.54 -11.17
CA HIS A 55 61.90 -17.57 -12.63
C HIS A 55 61.09 -16.37 -13.14
N GLU A 56 61.80 -15.41 -13.76
CA GLU A 56 61.21 -14.47 -14.70
C GLU A 56 60.71 -15.27 -15.90
N HIS A 57 59.40 -15.26 -16.13
CA HIS A 57 58.86 -15.41 -17.47
C HIS A 57 57.82 -14.33 -17.70
N ASP A 58 58.19 -13.50 -18.66
CA ASP A 58 57.48 -12.40 -19.27
C ASP A 58 56.05 -12.79 -19.69
N PHE A 59 55.06 -12.27 -18.97
CA PHE A 59 53.66 -12.20 -19.39
C PHE A 59 53.19 -10.75 -19.37
N THR A 60 54.05 -9.80 -19.75
CA THR A 60 53.68 -8.38 -19.83
C THR A 60 53.16 -8.01 -21.21
N SER A 61 52.00 -8.54 -21.60
CA SER A 61 51.26 -7.95 -22.75
C SER A 61 49.77 -8.29 -22.87
N VAL A 62 49.21 -9.19 -22.04
CA VAL A 62 47.76 -9.51 -22.09
C VAL A 62 46.98 -8.93 -20.90
N GLU A 63 47.66 -8.42 -19.88
CA GLU A 63 47.02 -7.95 -18.64
C GLU A 63 46.69 -6.44 -18.63
N GLN A 64 47.32 -5.65 -19.51
CA GLN A 64 47.11 -4.20 -19.58
C GLN A 64 45.83 -3.77 -20.31
N GLU A 65 45.16 -4.67 -21.03
CA GLU A 65 43.90 -4.38 -21.74
C GLU A 65 42.64 -4.99 -21.08
N ARG A 66 42.75 -5.52 -19.87
CA ARG A 66 41.56 -5.72 -19.01
C ARG A 66 41.19 -4.38 -18.38
N ARG A 67 40.50 -3.59 -19.20
CA ARG A 67 39.59 -2.49 -18.87
C ARG A 67 39.31 -2.38 -17.37
N HIS A 68 39.43 -1.16 -16.85
CA HIS A 68 38.72 -0.63 -15.68
C HIS A 68 37.25 -1.09 -15.62
N ARG A 69 36.99 -2.36 -15.32
CA ARG A 69 35.77 -2.77 -14.65
C ARG A 69 36.02 -2.38 -13.21
N LEU A 70 35.25 -1.41 -12.72
CA LEU A 70 35.17 -1.15 -11.29
C LEU A 70 34.97 -2.51 -10.61
N ARG A 71 36.03 -3.04 -9.98
CA ARG A 71 35.90 -4.19 -9.09
C ARG A 71 35.26 -3.62 -7.84
N ILE A 72 33.94 -3.65 -7.83
CA ILE A 72 33.15 -3.29 -6.65
C ILE A 72 33.15 -4.54 -5.77
N PRO A 73 33.76 -4.50 -4.56
CA PRO A 73 33.66 -5.60 -3.61
C PRO A 73 32.19 -5.96 -3.38
N SER A 74 31.88 -7.25 -3.29
CA SER A 74 30.50 -7.74 -3.18
C SER A 74 29.94 -7.60 -1.76
N GLY A 75 29.87 -6.39 -1.22
CA GLY A 75 29.26 -6.15 0.09
C GLY A 75 29.82 -4.94 0.82
N THR A 76 29.26 -4.68 2.00
CA THR A 76 29.71 -3.66 2.95
C THR A 76 31.07 -3.97 3.59
N ALA A 77 31.64 -5.15 3.32
CA ALA A 77 32.96 -5.53 3.77
C ALA A 77 34.01 -5.06 2.74
N SER A 78 35.03 -4.38 3.23
CA SER A 78 36.22 -3.98 2.47
C SER A 78 37.08 -5.17 2.00
N GLU A 79 36.67 -6.40 2.28
CA GLU A 79 37.36 -7.65 1.93
C GLU A 79 36.38 -8.66 1.31
N ASP A 80 36.89 -9.47 0.38
CA ASP A 80 36.12 -10.56 -0.23
C ASP A 80 35.73 -11.59 0.85
N VAL A 81 34.45 -11.94 0.88
CA VAL A 81 33.89 -12.93 1.80
C VAL A 81 34.60 -14.27 1.65
N LYS A 82 35.01 -14.89 2.77
CA LYS A 82 35.57 -16.26 2.76
C LYS A 82 34.50 -17.26 2.31
N ILE A 83 34.84 -18.15 1.38
CA ILE A 83 33.93 -19.16 0.79
C ILE A 83 33.22 -20.02 1.86
N SER A 84 33.88 -20.27 2.99
CA SER A 84 33.37 -21.08 4.10
C SER A 84 32.61 -20.29 5.17
N ASP A 85 32.42 -18.97 5.01
CA ASP A 85 31.76 -18.14 6.01
C ASP A 85 30.23 -18.36 6.00
N LYS A 86 29.76 -19.17 6.97
CA LYS A 86 28.34 -19.44 7.19
C LYS A 86 27.52 -18.19 7.58
N LYS A 87 28.15 -17.12 8.07
CA LYS A 87 27.44 -15.86 8.35
C LYS A 87 27.24 -15.03 7.09
N ALA A 88 27.99 -15.31 6.03
CA ALA A 88 27.92 -14.54 4.81
C ALA A 88 26.81 -14.98 3.83
N ILE A 89 26.06 -16.03 4.17
CA ILE A 89 24.95 -16.55 3.34
C ILE A 89 23.57 -16.05 3.75
N MET A 90 23.44 -15.35 4.88
CA MET A 90 22.16 -14.89 5.44
C MET A 90 22.29 -13.48 6.00
N ASP A 91 21.30 -12.62 5.75
CA ASP A 91 21.15 -11.28 6.33
C ASP A 91 22.33 -10.30 6.20
N VAL A 92 23.30 -10.59 5.33
CA VAL A 92 24.51 -9.74 5.14
C VAL A 92 24.25 -8.31 4.67
N ARG A 93 23.02 -8.01 4.24
CA ARG A 93 22.56 -6.67 3.84
C ARG A 93 21.42 -6.15 4.72
N ILE A 94 21.13 -6.81 5.84
CA ILE A 94 20.10 -6.40 6.80
C ILE A 94 20.79 -5.70 7.97
N SER A 95 20.56 -4.39 8.12
CA SER A 95 21.15 -3.60 9.20
C SER A 95 20.51 -3.85 10.56
N GLY A 96 19.30 -4.39 10.60
CA GLY A 96 18.59 -4.77 11.81
C GLY A 96 17.16 -5.21 11.54
N ILE A 97 16.61 -5.98 12.47
CA ILE A 97 15.21 -6.43 12.47
C ILE A 97 14.59 -6.00 13.80
N ARG A 98 13.41 -5.37 13.73
CA ARG A 98 12.64 -4.93 14.90
C ARG A 98 11.22 -5.50 14.79
N PRO A 99 10.56 -5.80 15.92
CA PRO A 99 9.18 -6.27 15.90
C PRO A 99 8.23 -5.18 15.41
N LEU A 100 7.28 -5.57 14.57
CA LEU A 100 6.13 -4.76 14.16
C LEU A 100 4.94 -5.09 15.08
N ILE A 101 4.18 -4.08 15.48
CA ILE A 101 2.93 -4.28 16.22
C ILE A 101 1.98 -5.19 15.41
N PRO A 102 1.38 -6.25 16.00
CA PRO A 102 0.35 -7.03 15.33
C PRO A 102 -0.89 -6.19 15.00
N PRO A 103 -1.54 -6.40 13.84
CA PRO A 103 -2.76 -5.66 13.49
C PRO A 103 -3.84 -5.70 14.56
N ALA A 104 -4.10 -6.86 15.16
CA ALA A 104 -5.13 -7.06 16.18
C ALA A 104 -4.98 -6.11 17.38
N ILE A 105 -3.76 -5.73 17.75
CA ILE A 105 -3.53 -4.78 18.84
C ILE A 105 -4.05 -3.39 18.45
N LEU A 106 -3.73 -2.91 17.25
CA LEU A 106 -4.21 -1.60 16.78
C LEU A 106 -5.72 -1.58 16.54
N LEU A 107 -6.30 -2.71 16.09
CA LEU A 107 -7.75 -2.84 15.92
C LEU A 107 -8.49 -2.78 17.26
N GLU A 108 -7.90 -3.33 18.33
CA GLU A 108 -8.46 -3.29 19.69
C GLU A 108 -8.30 -1.90 20.32
N GLU A 109 -7.12 -1.28 20.21
CA GLU A 109 -6.84 0.04 20.79
C GLU A 109 -7.62 1.16 20.10
N ILE A 110 -7.89 1.02 18.80
CA ILE A 110 -8.64 1.99 17.99
C ILE A 110 -9.79 1.24 17.29
N PRO A 111 -10.89 0.99 18.02
CA PRO A 111 -12.00 0.21 17.52
C PRO A 111 -12.92 1.04 16.61
N LEU A 112 -13.72 0.35 15.81
CA LEU A 112 -14.75 0.97 14.97
C LEU A 112 -15.98 1.32 15.81
N THR A 113 -16.34 2.59 15.88
CA THR A 113 -17.64 3.00 16.41
C THR A 113 -18.75 2.67 15.41
N THR A 114 -20.01 2.65 15.86
CA THR A 114 -21.16 2.49 14.96
C THR A 114 -21.20 3.57 13.87
N LYS A 115 -20.80 4.81 14.19
CA LYS A 115 -20.80 5.92 13.24
C LYS A 115 -19.72 5.74 12.17
N ILE A 116 -18.53 5.31 12.57
CA ILE A 116 -17.45 4.95 11.65
C ILE A 116 -17.93 3.86 10.68
N VAL A 117 -18.50 2.76 11.19
CA VAL A 117 -19.03 1.66 10.36
C VAL A 117 -20.08 2.17 9.36
N GLN A 118 -21.01 3.03 9.79
CA GLN A 118 -22.01 3.62 8.91
C GLN A 118 -21.39 4.49 7.81
N THR A 119 -20.40 5.33 8.14
CA THR A 119 -19.69 6.17 7.16
C THR A 119 -19.01 5.31 6.11
N ILE A 120 -18.29 4.27 6.55
CA ILE A 120 -17.55 3.37 5.66
C ILE A 120 -18.50 2.59 4.75
N ASN A 121 -19.53 1.96 5.32
CA ASN A 121 -20.48 1.17 4.53
C ASN A 121 -21.26 2.03 3.54
N ARG A 122 -21.64 3.26 3.92
CA ARG A 122 -22.26 4.22 2.99
C ARG A 122 -21.31 4.64 1.88
N GLY A 123 -20.03 4.86 2.20
CA GLY A 123 -19.00 5.17 1.21
C GLY A 123 -18.80 4.04 0.20
N ARG A 124 -18.54 2.82 0.70
CA ARG A 124 -18.35 1.61 -0.13
C ARG A 124 -19.55 1.32 -1.01
N GLN A 125 -20.75 1.30 -0.42
CA GLN A 125 -21.99 1.04 -1.15
C GLN A 125 -22.28 2.15 -2.17
N GLY A 126 -22.04 3.42 -1.82
CA GLY A 126 -22.23 4.54 -2.72
C GLY A 126 -21.35 4.42 -3.97
N VAL A 127 -20.05 4.13 -3.79
CA VAL A 127 -19.15 3.92 -4.93
C VAL A 127 -19.58 2.71 -5.75
N ALA A 128 -19.90 1.58 -5.10
CA ALA A 128 -20.37 0.38 -5.80
C ALA A 128 -21.65 0.64 -6.62
N ASN A 129 -22.58 1.44 -6.11
CA ASN A 129 -23.80 1.82 -6.83
C ASN A 129 -23.49 2.65 -8.08
N ILE A 130 -22.54 3.60 -8.01
CA ILE A 130 -22.11 4.38 -9.17
C ILE A 130 -21.45 3.48 -10.23
N LEU A 131 -20.58 2.56 -9.79
CA LEU A 131 -19.93 1.57 -10.67
C LEU A 131 -20.95 0.64 -11.37
N ARG A 132 -22.08 0.38 -10.73
CA ARG A 132 -23.21 -0.43 -11.27
C ARG A 132 -24.27 0.42 -12.00
N ARG A 133 -24.06 1.73 -12.15
CA ARG A 133 -25.00 2.69 -12.75
C ARG A 133 -26.37 2.76 -12.03
N LEU A 134 -26.41 2.41 -10.74
CA LEU A 134 -27.58 2.56 -9.88
C LEU A 134 -27.67 3.94 -9.23
N ASP A 135 -26.58 4.70 -9.27
CA ASP A 135 -26.45 6.07 -8.78
C ASP A 135 -25.71 6.88 -9.85
N ASP A 136 -26.30 8.01 -10.25
CA ASP A 136 -25.79 8.85 -11.35
C ASP A 136 -24.90 10.00 -10.86
N ARG A 137 -24.51 9.98 -9.58
CA ARG A 137 -23.52 10.92 -9.05
C ARG A 137 -22.11 10.61 -9.55
N LEU A 138 -21.22 11.56 -9.36
CA LEU A 138 -19.79 11.42 -9.66
C LEU A 138 -19.02 11.11 -8.38
N VAL A 139 -18.18 10.07 -8.38
CA VAL A 139 -17.22 9.82 -7.28
C VAL A 139 -16.13 10.88 -7.34
N VAL A 140 -15.86 11.55 -6.22
CA VAL A 140 -14.79 12.56 -6.17
C VAL A 140 -13.81 12.22 -5.05
N VAL A 141 -12.63 11.75 -5.43
CA VAL A 141 -11.53 11.46 -4.50
C VAL A 141 -10.63 12.69 -4.41
N VAL A 142 -10.76 13.48 -3.34
CA VAL A 142 -10.15 14.82 -3.25
C VAL A 142 -9.47 15.05 -1.91
N GLY A 143 -8.27 15.62 -1.92
CA GLY A 143 -7.50 15.93 -0.73
C GLY A 143 -5.99 15.97 -0.96
N PRO A 144 -5.17 16.04 0.10
CA PRO A 144 -3.74 16.25 0.00
C PRO A 144 -3.03 15.16 -0.82
N CYS A 145 -1.94 15.52 -1.52
CA CYS A 145 -1.10 14.55 -2.22
C CYS A 145 -0.61 13.44 -1.27
N SER A 146 -0.10 13.84 -0.11
CA SER A 146 0.16 12.97 1.04
C SER A 146 0.00 13.76 2.35
N ILE A 147 -0.37 13.07 3.42
CA ILE A 147 -0.59 13.66 4.75
C ILE A 147 0.66 13.50 5.58
N HIS A 148 1.20 14.63 6.05
CA HIS A 148 2.34 14.70 6.97
C HIS A 148 1.98 15.36 8.32
N ASP A 149 0.84 16.03 8.38
CA ASP A 149 0.32 16.77 9.53
C ASP A 149 -1.15 16.36 9.73
N THR A 150 -1.45 15.71 10.86
CA THR A 150 -2.79 15.22 11.19
C THR A 150 -3.76 16.33 11.54
N ASP A 151 -3.28 17.44 12.11
CA ASP A 151 -4.14 18.56 12.51
C ASP A 151 -4.60 19.32 11.26
N ALA A 152 -3.68 19.59 10.33
CA ALA A 152 -4.02 20.16 9.02
C ALA A 152 -4.96 19.25 8.22
N ALA A 153 -4.76 17.93 8.27
CA ALA A 153 -5.65 16.97 7.63
C ALA A 153 -7.07 17.01 8.22
N MET A 154 -7.20 17.13 9.54
CA MET A 154 -8.50 17.22 10.21
C MET A 154 -9.20 18.56 9.98
N ASP A 155 -8.47 19.68 9.86
CA ASP A 155 -9.03 20.95 9.40
C ASP A 155 -9.58 20.82 7.98
N TYR A 156 -8.77 20.30 7.04
CA TYR A 156 -9.21 20.04 5.68
C TYR A 156 -10.46 19.14 5.63
N ALA A 157 -10.49 18.07 6.44
CA ALA A 157 -11.65 17.16 6.54
C ALA A 157 -12.92 17.87 7.00
N LYS A 158 -12.84 18.76 7.99
CA LYS A 158 -13.99 19.55 8.48
C LYS A 158 -14.52 20.48 7.40
N ARG A 159 -13.63 21.15 6.65
CA ARG A 159 -14.03 22.00 5.53
C ARG A 159 -14.69 21.18 4.41
N LEU A 160 -14.10 20.04 4.06
CA LEU A 160 -14.63 19.13 3.03
C LEU A 160 -15.98 18.51 3.41
N LEU A 161 -16.22 18.27 4.70
CA LEU A 161 -17.51 17.77 5.19
C LEU A 161 -18.67 18.73 4.86
N GLU A 162 -18.45 20.04 4.95
CA GLU A 162 -19.49 21.03 4.61
C GLU A 162 -19.79 21.03 3.11
N LEU A 163 -18.77 20.98 2.25
CA LEU A 163 -18.97 20.83 0.79
C LEU A 163 -19.65 19.50 0.43
N LYS A 164 -19.29 18.41 1.12
CA LYS A 164 -19.95 17.12 0.94
C LYS A 164 -21.44 17.22 1.24
N LYS A 165 -21.86 17.94 2.28
CA LYS A 165 -23.28 18.16 2.60
C LYS A 165 -23.96 18.98 1.51
N GLU A 166 -23.32 20.07 1.05
CA GLU A 166 -23.80 20.95 -0.01
C GLU A 166 -24.04 20.18 -1.32
N LEU A 167 -23.07 19.38 -1.75
CA LEU A 167 -23.03 18.79 -3.10
C LEU A 167 -23.49 17.32 -3.15
N ASN A 168 -24.03 16.76 -2.07
CA ASN A 168 -24.34 15.34 -1.93
C ASN A 168 -25.31 14.78 -2.99
N LYS A 169 -26.14 15.64 -3.61
CA LYS A 169 -27.09 15.22 -4.66
C LYS A 169 -26.41 14.90 -5.99
N ASP A 170 -25.19 15.39 -6.19
CA ASP A 170 -24.49 15.33 -7.47
C ASP A 170 -23.13 14.65 -7.34
N LEU A 171 -22.47 14.79 -6.18
CA LEU A 171 -21.15 14.23 -5.92
C LEU A 171 -21.17 13.25 -4.74
N LEU A 172 -20.47 12.14 -4.89
CA LEU A 172 -20.06 11.26 -3.80
C LEU A 172 -18.61 11.60 -3.43
N ILE A 173 -18.44 12.52 -2.49
CA ILE A 173 -17.11 12.98 -2.04
C ILE A 173 -16.49 11.96 -1.08
N VAL A 174 -15.26 11.55 -1.41
CA VAL A 174 -14.36 10.72 -0.61
C VAL A 174 -13.07 11.51 -0.37
N MET A 175 -12.68 11.67 0.89
CA MET A 175 -11.42 12.35 1.20
C MET A 175 -10.24 11.49 0.80
N ARG A 176 -9.28 12.06 0.06
CA ARG A 176 -8.00 11.43 -0.22
C ARG A 176 -7.11 11.47 1.03
N VAL A 177 -6.84 10.31 1.63
CA VAL A 177 -6.04 10.13 2.85
C VAL A 177 -4.83 9.24 2.53
N TYR A 178 -3.83 9.81 1.87
CA TYR A 178 -2.64 9.04 1.43
C TYR A 178 -1.48 9.31 2.38
N PHE A 179 -0.85 8.26 2.87
CA PHE A 179 0.23 8.40 3.86
C PHE A 179 1.62 8.46 3.24
N GLU A 180 1.80 7.96 2.02
CA GLU A 180 3.09 7.91 1.36
C GLU A 180 2.95 8.26 -0.12
N LYS A 181 4.03 8.80 -0.68
CA LYS A 181 4.21 8.98 -2.11
C LYS A 181 5.35 8.06 -2.58
N PRO A 182 5.12 7.11 -3.50
CA PRO A 182 6.18 6.26 -4.03
C PRO A 182 7.31 7.07 -4.69
N ARG A 183 8.55 6.87 -4.25
CA ARG A 183 9.75 7.55 -4.79
C ARG A 183 10.71 6.57 -5.43
N THR A 184 11.30 6.96 -6.56
CA THR A 184 12.44 6.26 -7.20
C THR A 184 13.80 6.75 -6.67
N THR A 185 13.81 7.82 -5.90
CA THR A 185 15.00 8.45 -5.32
C THR A 185 14.81 8.65 -3.81
N VAL A 186 15.84 9.12 -3.12
CA VAL A 186 15.80 9.46 -1.68
C VAL A 186 14.80 10.59 -1.42
N GLY A 187 14.07 10.50 -0.32
CA GLY A 187 13.07 11.46 0.13
C GLY A 187 12.27 10.90 1.32
N TRP A 188 11.42 11.73 1.92
CA TRP A 188 10.52 11.31 2.99
C TRP A 188 9.65 10.12 2.57
N LYS A 189 9.49 9.17 3.49
CA LYS A 189 8.90 7.85 3.26
C LYS A 189 7.42 7.76 3.64
N GLY A 190 6.81 8.89 3.98
CA GLY A 190 5.41 8.95 4.36
C GLY A 190 5.19 8.78 5.86
N LEU A 191 3.98 9.12 6.30
CA LEU A 191 3.59 9.21 7.71
C LEU A 191 3.66 7.87 8.43
N ILE A 192 3.33 6.78 7.75
CA ILE A 192 3.44 5.43 8.34
C ILE A 192 4.90 5.09 8.60
N ASN A 193 5.79 5.35 7.63
CA ASN A 193 7.18 4.97 7.76
C ASN A 193 7.95 5.90 8.71
N ASP A 194 7.74 7.21 8.58
CA ASP A 194 8.52 8.26 9.23
C ASP A 194 7.59 9.38 9.73
N PRO A 195 6.82 9.13 10.81
CA PRO A 195 5.79 10.05 11.29
C PRO A 195 6.35 11.38 11.84
N ASP A 196 7.62 11.38 12.22
CA ASP A 196 8.30 12.52 12.86
C ASP A 196 9.09 13.39 11.86
N LEU A 197 9.07 13.03 10.57
CA LEU A 197 9.76 13.75 9.48
C LEU A 197 11.27 13.89 9.70
N ASP A 198 11.87 12.99 10.49
CA ASP A 198 13.27 13.06 10.95
C ASP A 198 14.12 11.87 10.49
N GLY A 199 13.54 10.92 9.76
CA GLY A 199 14.22 9.71 9.30
C GLY A 199 14.41 8.65 10.39
N SER A 200 13.68 8.74 11.51
CA SER A 200 13.75 7.77 12.62
C SER A 200 13.12 6.41 12.30
N PHE A 201 12.28 6.36 11.26
CA PHE A 201 11.53 5.15 10.86
C PHE A 201 10.70 4.54 11.99
N ASN A 202 9.94 5.37 12.71
CA ASN A 202 9.08 4.92 13.81
C ASN A 202 7.75 4.33 13.29
N ILE A 203 7.84 3.18 12.61
CA ILE A 203 6.71 2.56 11.90
C ILE A 203 5.54 2.21 12.84
N ASN A 204 5.81 1.70 14.05
CA ASN A 204 4.75 1.37 15.01
C ASN A 204 3.95 2.63 15.42
N LYS A 205 4.62 3.76 15.62
CA LYS A 205 3.96 5.06 15.85
C LYS A 205 3.19 5.50 14.60
N GLY A 206 3.78 5.41 13.41
CA GLY A 206 3.16 5.83 12.17
C GLY A 206 1.88 5.04 11.83
N LEU A 207 1.86 3.73 12.08
CA LEU A 207 0.65 2.90 11.93
C LEU A 207 -0.48 3.35 12.87
N ARG A 208 -0.14 3.63 14.13
CA ARG A 208 -1.10 4.15 15.12
C ARG A 208 -1.69 5.48 14.67
N VAL A 209 -0.83 6.44 14.33
CA VAL A 209 -1.22 7.79 13.87
C VAL A 209 -2.10 7.71 12.62
N ALA A 210 -1.73 6.87 11.64
CA ALA A 210 -2.51 6.67 10.43
C ALA A 210 -3.91 6.12 10.72
N ARG A 211 -4.02 5.12 11.62
CA ARG A 211 -5.30 4.53 12.02
C ARG A 211 -6.17 5.52 12.80
N GLU A 212 -5.59 6.26 13.75
CA GLU A 212 -6.29 7.31 14.51
C GLU A 212 -6.86 8.38 13.60
N LEU A 213 -6.08 8.85 12.62
CA LEU A 213 -6.54 9.84 11.65
C LEU A 213 -7.71 9.32 10.82
N LEU A 214 -7.60 8.10 10.27
CA LEU A 214 -8.67 7.49 9.50
C LEU A 214 -9.94 7.28 10.33
N ALA A 215 -9.81 6.84 11.58
CA ALA A 215 -10.93 6.71 12.50
C ALA A 215 -11.60 8.06 12.76
N ALA A 216 -10.82 9.10 13.04
CA ALA A 216 -11.33 10.45 13.28
C ALA A 216 -12.06 11.03 12.06
N ILE A 217 -11.51 10.87 10.85
CA ILE A 217 -12.15 11.32 9.60
C ILE A 217 -13.49 10.59 9.37
N ASN A 218 -13.55 9.28 9.56
CA ASN A 218 -14.79 8.52 9.41
C ASN A 218 -15.81 8.85 10.50
N GLU A 219 -15.36 9.11 11.74
CA GLU A 219 -16.18 9.56 12.85
C GLU A 219 -16.82 10.93 12.56
N LEU A 220 -16.17 11.81 11.78
CA LEU A 220 -16.78 13.06 11.32
C LEU A 220 -17.97 12.84 10.35
N GLY A 221 -18.07 11.67 9.69
CA GLY A 221 -19.06 11.41 8.65
C GLY A 221 -18.53 11.52 7.22
N LEU A 222 -17.21 11.56 7.04
CA LEU A 222 -16.54 11.71 5.75
C LEU A 222 -15.82 10.40 5.40
N PRO A 223 -16.20 9.71 4.30
CA PRO A 223 -15.50 8.51 3.88
C PRO A 223 -14.08 8.84 3.42
N ALA A 224 -13.12 7.98 3.77
CA ALA A 224 -11.71 8.10 3.39
C ALA A 224 -11.34 7.13 2.26
N GLY A 225 -10.44 7.58 1.38
CA GLY A 225 -9.83 6.78 0.32
C GLY A 225 -8.31 6.76 0.43
N CYS A 226 -7.70 5.59 0.23
CA CYS A 226 -6.26 5.36 0.39
C CYS A 226 -5.63 4.71 -0.84
N GLU A 227 -4.31 4.79 -0.96
CA GLU A 227 -3.53 3.97 -1.90
C GLU A 227 -2.76 2.90 -1.14
N PHE A 228 -2.83 1.66 -1.63
CA PHE A 228 -2.16 0.52 -1.01
C PHE A 228 -0.84 0.25 -1.74
N LEU A 229 0.27 0.55 -1.07
CA LEU A 229 1.61 0.48 -1.64
C LEU A 229 2.29 -0.87 -1.43
N ASP A 230 1.88 -1.58 -0.40
CA ASP A 230 2.38 -2.89 0.00
C ASP A 230 1.21 -3.81 0.40
N THR A 231 1.52 -5.08 0.70
CA THR A 231 0.52 -6.12 1.01
C THR A 231 0.32 -6.36 2.52
N MET A 232 0.98 -5.55 3.37
CA MET A 232 0.98 -5.69 4.82
C MET A 232 0.16 -4.58 5.49
N SER A 233 0.40 -3.32 5.11
CA SER A 233 -0.30 -2.15 5.63
C SER A 233 -1.84 -2.24 5.55
N PRO A 234 -2.49 -2.88 4.54
CA PRO A 234 -3.94 -3.01 4.53
C PRO A 234 -4.50 -3.70 5.78
N GLN A 235 -3.79 -4.64 6.41
CA GLN A 235 -4.26 -5.34 7.61
C GLN A 235 -4.47 -4.40 8.80
N PHE A 236 -3.85 -3.23 8.79
CA PHE A 236 -3.90 -2.25 9.88
C PHE A 236 -4.95 -1.17 9.71
N ILE A 237 -5.37 -0.88 8.48
CA ILE A 237 -6.16 0.31 8.16
C ILE A 237 -7.33 0.08 7.19
N SER A 238 -7.36 -1.05 6.47
CA SER A 238 -8.32 -1.25 5.37
C SER A 238 -9.78 -1.30 5.84
N ASP A 239 -10.03 -1.67 7.10
CA ASP A 239 -11.35 -1.62 7.72
C ASP A 239 -11.90 -0.19 7.81
N LEU A 240 -11.05 0.84 7.79
CA LEU A 240 -11.41 2.26 7.81
C LEU A 240 -11.48 2.93 6.42
N VAL A 241 -11.28 2.16 5.34
CA VAL A 241 -11.18 2.69 3.98
C VAL A 241 -12.45 2.40 3.19
N SER A 242 -12.99 3.43 2.53
CA SER A 242 -14.21 3.34 1.70
C SER A 242 -13.93 3.14 0.20
N TRP A 243 -12.74 3.50 -0.26
CA TRP A 243 -12.28 3.36 -1.64
C TRP A 243 -10.75 3.24 -1.66
N GLY A 244 -10.20 2.36 -2.50
CA GLY A 244 -8.77 2.14 -2.61
C GLY A 244 -8.22 2.45 -4.00
N ALA A 245 -6.93 2.72 -4.08
CA ALA A 245 -6.20 2.80 -5.34
C ALA A 245 -4.94 1.93 -5.35
N ILE A 246 -4.61 1.41 -6.53
CA ILE A 246 -3.30 0.84 -6.83
C ILE A 246 -2.54 1.77 -7.77
N GLY A 247 -1.33 2.11 -7.35
CA GLY A 247 -0.45 3.03 -8.06
C GLY A 247 0.04 2.47 -9.38
N ALA A 248 0.33 3.34 -10.33
CA ALA A 248 0.77 2.95 -11.69
C ALA A 248 2.06 2.11 -11.76
N ARG A 249 2.84 2.04 -10.67
CA ARG A 249 4.05 1.23 -10.58
C ARG A 249 3.78 -0.18 -10.02
N THR A 250 2.61 -0.38 -9.42
CA THR A 250 2.19 -1.63 -8.79
C THR A 250 0.97 -2.24 -9.47
N THR A 251 0.32 -1.55 -10.41
CA THR A 251 -0.78 -2.09 -11.23
C THR A 251 -0.44 -3.41 -11.94
N GLU A 252 0.80 -3.54 -12.40
CA GLU A 252 1.29 -4.78 -13.05
C GLU A 252 1.79 -5.83 -12.05
N CYS A 253 1.90 -5.48 -10.76
CA CYS A 253 2.37 -6.41 -9.74
C CYS A 253 1.29 -7.43 -9.41
N GLN A 254 1.61 -8.71 -9.60
CA GLN A 254 0.71 -9.82 -9.31
C GLN A 254 0.26 -9.81 -7.84
N LEU A 255 1.17 -9.56 -6.88
CA LEU A 255 0.84 -9.49 -5.46
C LEU A 255 -0.20 -8.41 -5.14
N HIS A 256 -0.15 -7.26 -5.82
CA HIS A 256 -1.16 -6.21 -5.64
C HIS A 256 -2.50 -6.59 -6.28
N ARG A 257 -2.49 -7.29 -7.42
CA ARG A 257 -3.73 -7.79 -8.05
C ARG A 257 -4.44 -8.82 -7.16
N GLU A 258 -3.66 -9.76 -6.59
CA GLU A 258 -4.13 -10.77 -5.64
C GLU A 258 -4.59 -10.17 -4.31
N LEU A 259 -3.92 -9.12 -3.82
CA LEU A 259 -4.39 -8.36 -2.67
C LEU A 259 -5.77 -7.74 -2.97
N CYS A 260 -5.92 -7.11 -4.13
CA CYS A 260 -7.13 -6.36 -4.48
C CYS A 260 -8.36 -7.23 -4.68
N SER A 261 -8.20 -8.50 -5.06
CA SER A 261 -9.30 -9.46 -5.12
C SER A 261 -9.88 -9.81 -3.75
N GLY A 262 -9.17 -9.51 -2.66
CA GLY A 262 -9.62 -9.70 -1.28
C GLY A 262 -10.02 -8.43 -0.53
N LEU A 263 -9.76 -7.25 -1.10
CA LEU A 263 -10.05 -5.98 -0.44
C LEU A 263 -11.56 -5.69 -0.40
N SER A 264 -12.07 -5.27 0.75
CA SER A 264 -13.52 -5.12 1.01
C SER A 264 -14.14 -3.82 0.49
N MET A 265 -13.46 -3.10 -0.41
CA MET A 265 -13.91 -1.85 -0.98
C MET A 265 -13.62 -1.79 -2.49
N PRO A 266 -14.28 -0.88 -3.23
CA PRO A 266 -13.94 -0.62 -4.62
C PRO A 266 -12.49 -0.15 -4.79
N ILE A 267 -11.80 -0.71 -5.80
CA ILE A 267 -10.39 -0.43 -6.08
C ILE A 267 -10.23 0.18 -7.47
N GLY A 268 -9.55 1.32 -7.56
CA GLY A 268 -9.14 1.89 -8.84
C GLY A 268 -7.69 1.52 -9.19
N PHE A 269 -7.48 0.98 -10.39
CA PHE A 269 -6.15 0.69 -10.93
C PHE A 269 -5.68 1.78 -11.87
N LYS A 270 -4.57 2.44 -11.54
CA LYS A 270 -3.98 3.46 -12.42
C LYS A 270 -3.36 2.83 -13.66
N ASN A 271 -3.53 3.46 -14.82
CA ASN A 271 -2.77 3.10 -16.02
C ASN A 271 -1.26 3.19 -15.78
N GLY A 272 -0.49 2.44 -16.56
CA GLY A 272 0.97 2.33 -16.39
C GLY A 272 1.67 3.68 -16.56
N THR A 273 2.86 3.83 -15.96
CA THR A 273 3.61 5.10 -16.04
C THR A 273 3.99 5.54 -17.46
N GLY A 274 4.02 4.61 -18.41
CA GLY A 274 4.18 4.89 -19.84
C GLY A 274 2.95 5.49 -20.52
N GLY A 275 1.75 5.33 -19.93
CA GLY A 275 0.46 5.68 -20.53
C GLY A 275 -0.41 4.46 -20.88
N ASP A 276 0.14 3.24 -20.79
CA ASP A 276 -0.59 2.04 -21.22
C ASP A 276 -1.77 1.70 -20.31
N LEU A 277 -2.95 1.72 -20.93
CA LEU A 277 -4.24 1.41 -20.31
C LEU A 277 -4.43 -0.09 -20.12
N GLN A 278 -3.81 -0.94 -20.95
CA GLN A 278 -4.01 -2.38 -20.90
C GLN A 278 -3.63 -2.95 -19.53
N LEU A 279 -2.55 -2.45 -18.93
CA LEU A 279 -2.10 -2.88 -17.61
C LEU A 279 -3.17 -2.70 -16.53
N ALA A 280 -3.96 -1.62 -16.60
CA ALA A 280 -5.05 -1.37 -15.67
C ALA A 280 -6.26 -2.27 -15.96
N VAL A 281 -6.60 -2.49 -17.23
CA VAL A 281 -7.67 -3.42 -17.63
C VAL A 281 -7.36 -4.84 -17.17
N ASP A 282 -6.14 -5.31 -17.41
CA ASP A 282 -5.68 -6.64 -16.96
C ASP A 282 -5.74 -6.77 -15.43
N ALA A 283 -5.44 -5.69 -14.70
CA ALA A 283 -5.51 -5.69 -13.24
C ALA A 283 -6.96 -5.75 -12.74
N VAL A 284 -7.90 -5.05 -13.38
CA VAL A 284 -9.35 -5.16 -13.08
C VAL A 284 -9.84 -6.59 -13.32
N VAL A 285 -9.46 -7.19 -14.45
CA VAL A 285 -9.82 -8.59 -14.76
C VAL A 285 -9.18 -9.55 -13.76
N ALA A 286 -7.90 -9.39 -13.44
CA ALA A 286 -7.24 -10.26 -12.47
C ALA A 286 -7.91 -10.16 -11.09
N ALA A 287 -8.16 -8.95 -10.60
CA ALA A 287 -8.75 -8.73 -9.28
C ALA A 287 -10.19 -9.23 -9.17
N SER A 288 -10.93 -9.42 -10.26
CA SER A 288 -12.29 -9.97 -10.22
C SER A 288 -12.34 -11.49 -9.97
N HIS A 289 -11.20 -12.17 -9.99
CA HIS A 289 -11.10 -13.62 -9.79
C HIS A 289 -10.59 -13.99 -8.39
N SER A 290 -10.82 -15.24 -7.99
CA SER A 290 -10.25 -15.82 -6.77
C SER A 290 -8.74 -16.00 -6.91
N HIS A 291 -8.02 -15.69 -5.84
CA HIS A 291 -6.57 -15.88 -5.73
C HIS A 291 -6.17 -16.49 -4.38
N CYS A 292 -4.97 -17.05 -4.34
CA CYS A 292 -4.31 -17.55 -3.14
C CYS A 292 -2.90 -16.95 -3.04
N PHE A 293 -2.59 -16.23 -1.97
CA PHE A 293 -1.31 -15.53 -1.81
C PHE A 293 -0.82 -15.48 -0.37
N LEU A 294 0.46 -15.14 -0.18
CA LEU A 294 1.09 -15.02 1.13
C LEU A 294 0.89 -13.60 1.69
N SER A 295 0.44 -13.50 2.94
CA SER A 295 0.28 -12.24 3.66
C SER A 295 0.55 -12.44 5.16
N VAL A 296 0.03 -11.56 6.01
CA VAL A 296 0.01 -11.73 7.46
C VAL A 296 -1.40 -11.80 8.01
N SER A 297 -1.57 -12.61 9.06
CA SER A 297 -2.80 -12.65 9.86
C SER A 297 -2.90 -11.41 10.75
N SER A 298 -4.07 -11.23 11.37
CA SER A 298 -4.28 -10.17 12.37
C SER A 298 -3.37 -10.32 13.60
N GLN A 299 -2.84 -11.51 13.87
CA GLN A 299 -1.85 -11.76 14.93
C GLN A 299 -0.41 -11.47 14.50
N GLY A 300 -0.19 -11.01 13.26
CA GLY A 300 1.15 -10.68 12.73
C GLY A 300 1.97 -11.89 12.28
N LEU A 301 1.33 -13.06 12.10
CA LEU A 301 1.99 -14.28 11.60
C LEU A 301 1.84 -14.39 10.09
N ALA A 302 2.83 -14.97 9.41
CA ALA A 302 2.70 -15.31 7.99
C ALA A 302 1.49 -16.21 7.76
N ALA A 303 0.70 -15.92 6.73
CA ALA A 303 -0.57 -16.57 6.44
C ALA A 303 -0.76 -16.82 4.95
N ILE A 304 -1.53 -17.86 4.62
CA ILE A 304 -2.05 -18.13 3.28
C ILE A 304 -3.46 -17.55 3.21
N VAL A 305 -3.68 -16.60 2.30
CA VAL A 305 -4.96 -15.90 2.13
C VAL A 305 -5.63 -16.38 0.86
N ASN A 306 -6.89 -16.82 0.97
CA ASN A 306 -7.76 -17.13 -0.17
C ASN A 306 -8.79 -16.01 -0.34
N THR A 307 -8.96 -15.54 -1.57
CA THR A 307 -9.89 -14.45 -1.90
C THR A 307 -11.00 -14.92 -2.82
N SER A 308 -12.14 -14.22 -2.84
CA SER A 308 -13.29 -14.56 -3.69
C SER A 308 -13.34 -13.79 -5.01
N GLY A 309 -12.46 -12.80 -5.21
CA GLY A 309 -12.59 -11.82 -6.28
C GLY A 309 -13.30 -10.54 -5.83
N ASN A 310 -12.96 -9.44 -6.48
CA ASN A 310 -13.52 -8.10 -6.27
C ASN A 310 -14.11 -7.56 -7.57
N ASP A 311 -15.44 -7.58 -7.67
CA ASP A 311 -16.23 -7.13 -8.82
C ASP A 311 -16.38 -5.60 -8.91
N THR A 312 -15.84 -4.86 -7.93
CA THR A 312 -15.94 -3.39 -7.85
C THR A 312 -14.64 -2.67 -8.23
N CYS A 313 -13.79 -3.33 -9.02
CA CYS A 313 -12.58 -2.74 -9.58
C CYS A 313 -12.88 -1.87 -10.82
N HIS A 314 -12.11 -0.80 -11.03
CA HIS A 314 -12.23 0.11 -12.18
C HIS A 314 -10.87 0.68 -12.59
N THR A 315 -10.82 1.35 -13.75
CA THR A 315 -9.58 1.97 -14.25
C THR A 315 -9.46 3.42 -13.80
N ILE A 316 -8.22 3.91 -13.64
CA ILE A 316 -7.90 5.31 -13.40
C ILE A 316 -6.97 5.81 -14.52
N LEU A 317 -7.43 6.78 -15.31
CA LEU A 317 -6.64 7.50 -16.31
C LEU A 317 -5.89 8.64 -15.62
N ARG A 318 -4.55 8.60 -15.64
CA ARG A 318 -3.68 9.56 -14.92
C ARG A 318 -2.57 10.18 -15.76
N GLY A 319 -2.67 10.03 -17.07
CA GLY A 319 -1.66 10.37 -18.07
C GLY A 319 -0.50 9.38 -18.07
N GLY A 320 0.57 9.73 -18.76
CA GLY A 320 1.79 8.94 -18.83
C GLY A 320 2.92 9.70 -19.47
N LYS A 321 4.01 8.99 -19.79
CA LYS A 321 5.10 9.55 -20.61
C LYS A 321 4.63 9.94 -22.01
N SER A 322 3.58 9.30 -22.52
CA SER A 322 2.93 9.62 -23.79
C SER A 322 2.12 10.93 -23.77
N GLY A 323 1.87 11.52 -22.60
CA GLY A 323 1.07 12.73 -22.43
C GLY A 323 -0.13 12.53 -21.49
N PRO A 324 -0.98 13.57 -21.36
CA PRO A 324 -2.28 13.45 -20.72
C PRO A 324 -3.19 12.44 -21.44
N ASN A 325 -4.16 11.87 -20.73
CA ASN A 325 -5.14 10.93 -21.27
C ASN A 325 -6.55 11.13 -20.67
N PHE A 326 -6.95 12.38 -20.44
CA PHE A 326 -8.26 12.73 -19.87
C PHE A 326 -9.33 13.10 -20.91
N GLU A 327 -8.91 13.38 -22.15
CA GLU A 327 -9.80 13.78 -23.24
C GLU A 327 -10.66 12.60 -23.74
N LYS A 328 -11.73 12.92 -24.46
CA LYS A 328 -12.78 11.96 -24.83
C LYS A 328 -12.25 10.74 -25.59
N GLU A 329 -11.31 10.94 -26.50
CA GLU A 329 -10.67 9.88 -27.29
C GLU A 329 -9.99 8.82 -26.41
N HIS A 330 -9.43 9.23 -25.27
CA HIS A 330 -8.78 8.30 -24.34
C HIS A 330 -9.79 7.56 -23.47
N VAL A 331 -10.92 8.21 -23.13
CA VAL A 331 -12.06 7.55 -22.48
C VAL A 331 -12.69 6.52 -23.43
N ASP A 332 -12.83 6.85 -24.72
CA ASP A 332 -13.31 5.94 -25.77
C ASP A 332 -12.38 4.72 -25.93
N GLU A 333 -11.07 4.95 -25.94
CA GLU A 333 -10.07 3.88 -26.00
C GLU A 333 -10.14 2.98 -24.75
N ALA A 334 -10.20 3.56 -23.56
CA ALA A 334 -10.32 2.82 -22.31
C ALA A 334 -11.58 1.94 -22.30
N SER A 335 -12.73 2.52 -22.66
CA SER A 335 -14.01 1.83 -22.76
C SER A 335 -13.94 0.67 -23.75
N THR A 336 -13.39 0.90 -24.95
CA THR A 336 -13.21 -0.15 -25.96
C THR A 336 -12.40 -1.35 -25.43
N ARG A 337 -11.29 -1.08 -24.73
CA ARG A 337 -10.44 -2.14 -24.15
C ARG A 337 -11.14 -2.89 -23.01
N MET A 338 -11.85 -2.18 -22.14
CA MET A 338 -12.60 -2.76 -21.02
C MET A 338 -13.74 -3.67 -21.51
N LEU A 339 -14.54 -3.19 -22.47
CA LEU A 339 -15.62 -3.98 -23.06
C LEU A 339 -15.08 -5.22 -23.79
N LYS A 340 -13.97 -5.10 -24.52
CA LYS A 340 -13.29 -6.25 -25.15
C LYS A 340 -12.82 -7.30 -24.13
N ALA A 341 -12.49 -6.86 -22.91
CA ALA A 341 -12.10 -7.74 -21.81
C ALA A 341 -13.31 -8.22 -20.97
N ASN A 342 -14.54 -7.97 -21.41
CA ASN A 342 -15.79 -8.32 -20.72
C ASN A 342 -15.92 -7.71 -19.31
N VAL A 343 -15.40 -6.50 -19.10
CA VAL A 343 -15.61 -5.73 -17.87
C VAL A 343 -16.35 -4.43 -18.17
N VAL A 344 -17.17 -3.97 -17.22
CA VAL A 344 -17.90 -2.69 -17.32
C VAL A 344 -16.90 -1.56 -17.45
N ASP A 345 -17.10 -0.66 -18.41
CA ASP A 345 -16.22 0.45 -18.76
C ASP A 345 -16.28 1.61 -17.75
N ASN A 346 -16.01 1.30 -16.50
CA ASN A 346 -15.87 2.23 -15.39
C ASN A 346 -14.52 2.97 -15.45
N VAL A 347 -14.57 4.26 -15.77
CA VAL A 347 -13.38 5.11 -15.92
C VAL A 347 -13.39 6.22 -14.87
N MET A 348 -12.36 6.24 -14.01
CA MET A 348 -12.03 7.39 -13.17
C MET A 348 -10.89 8.19 -13.82
N ILE A 349 -10.91 9.52 -13.69
CA ILE A 349 -9.88 10.38 -14.27
C ILE A 349 -9.15 11.17 -13.17
N ASP A 350 -7.84 10.97 -13.05
CA ASP A 350 -6.96 11.73 -12.15
C ASP A 350 -6.58 13.05 -12.83
N CYS A 351 -6.97 14.17 -12.23
CA CYS A 351 -6.69 15.50 -12.77
C CYS A 351 -5.23 15.93 -12.56
N SER A 352 -4.52 15.30 -11.63
CA SER A 352 -3.13 15.63 -11.25
C SER A 352 -2.12 14.88 -12.13
N HIS A 353 -0.91 14.66 -11.62
CA HIS A 353 0.12 13.77 -12.18
C HIS A 353 0.41 14.00 -13.67
N GLY A 354 0.26 12.97 -14.51
CA GLY A 354 0.55 13.04 -15.94
C GLY A 354 -0.44 13.95 -16.67
N ASN A 355 -1.70 13.94 -16.26
CA ASN A 355 -2.76 14.76 -16.84
C ASN A 355 -2.55 16.25 -16.60
N SER A 356 -2.12 16.62 -15.39
CA SER A 356 -1.73 18.01 -15.09
C SER A 356 -0.37 18.41 -15.67
N GLN A 357 0.36 17.49 -16.29
CA GLN A 357 1.78 17.67 -16.67
C GLN A 357 2.65 18.12 -15.48
N LYS A 358 2.32 17.63 -14.28
CA LYS A 358 2.93 18.01 -12.99
C LYS A 358 2.79 19.50 -12.63
N LYS A 359 1.79 20.18 -13.18
CA LYS A 359 1.46 21.58 -12.85
C LYS A 359 0.10 21.59 -12.15
N HIS A 360 0.10 21.74 -10.83
CA HIS A 360 -1.13 21.69 -10.02
C HIS A 360 -2.25 22.63 -10.52
N LYS A 361 -1.92 23.78 -11.11
CA LYS A 361 -2.89 24.72 -11.71
C LYS A 361 -3.63 24.15 -12.93
N ASN A 362 -3.01 23.22 -13.66
CA ASN A 362 -3.64 22.56 -14.80
C ASN A 362 -4.74 21.58 -14.39
N GLN A 363 -4.84 21.20 -13.11
CA GLN A 363 -5.94 20.35 -12.63
C GLN A 363 -7.31 20.96 -12.94
N VAL A 364 -7.43 22.30 -12.91
CA VAL A 364 -8.66 23.03 -13.27
C VAL A 364 -9.03 22.79 -14.73
N THR A 365 -8.06 22.85 -15.64
CA THR A 365 -8.27 22.57 -17.08
C THR A 365 -8.70 21.14 -17.31
N VAL A 366 -8.08 20.18 -16.61
CA VAL A 366 -8.46 18.76 -16.71
C VAL A 366 -9.89 18.55 -16.19
N ALA A 367 -10.22 19.13 -15.03
CA ALA A 367 -11.56 19.03 -14.44
C ALA A 367 -12.64 19.67 -15.32
N ALA A 368 -12.35 20.81 -15.96
CA ALA A 368 -13.27 21.46 -16.90
C ALA A 368 -13.57 20.57 -18.11
N ASN A 369 -12.54 19.95 -18.71
CA ASN A 369 -12.72 19.01 -19.82
C ASN A 369 -13.56 17.79 -19.42
N ILE A 370 -13.35 17.24 -18.23
CA ILE A 370 -14.19 16.16 -17.69
C ILE A 370 -15.63 16.66 -17.51
N GLY A 371 -15.81 17.87 -16.99
CA GLY A 371 -17.11 18.53 -16.89
C GLY A 371 -17.83 18.61 -18.24
N ASP A 372 -17.13 19.00 -19.31
CA ASP A 372 -17.71 19.06 -20.66
C ASP A 372 -18.14 17.69 -21.18
N GLN A 373 -17.36 16.63 -20.91
CA GLN A 373 -17.75 15.26 -21.25
C GLN A 373 -18.99 14.79 -20.47
N LEU A 374 -19.08 15.13 -19.17
CA LEU A 374 -20.27 14.86 -18.36
C LEU A 374 -21.49 15.60 -18.92
N ARG A 375 -21.38 16.90 -19.22
CA ARG A 375 -22.46 17.69 -19.84
C ARG A 375 -22.87 17.12 -21.20
N ALA A 376 -21.92 16.53 -21.93
CA ALA A 376 -22.19 15.84 -23.18
C ALA A 376 -22.95 14.51 -23.01
N GLY A 377 -23.12 14.00 -21.78
CA GLY A 377 -23.90 12.80 -21.46
C GLY A 377 -23.06 11.58 -21.07
N ASP A 378 -21.73 11.70 -20.99
CA ASP A 378 -20.86 10.55 -20.77
C ASP A 378 -21.07 9.94 -19.37
N ASP A 379 -21.58 8.72 -19.35
CA ASP A 379 -21.88 7.95 -18.14
C ASP A 379 -20.78 6.96 -17.76
N ARG A 380 -19.78 6.78 -18.64
CA ARG A 380 -18.61 5.91 -18.40
C ARG A 380 -17.64 6.54 -17.40
N ILE A 381 -17.63 7.87 -17.33
CA ILE A 381 -16.88 8.63 -16.33
C ILE A 381 -17.59 8.50 -14.97
N ILE A 382 -17.08 7.61 -14.13
CA ILE A 382 -17.63 7.32 -12.80
C ILE A 382 -17.07 8.25 -11.72
N GLY A 383 -15.94 8.90 -11.97
CA GLY A 383 -15.32 9.71 -10.96
C GLY A 383 -14.06 10.45 -11.39
N VAL A 384 -13.59 11.30 -10.47
CA VAL A 384 -12.35 12.06 -10.63
C VAL A 384 -11.47 11.96 -9.40
N MET A 385 -10.16 12.12 -9.58
CA MET A 385 -9.20 12.36 -8.50
C MET A 385 -8.62 13.77 -8.58
N LEU A 386 -8.50 14.43 -7.44
CA LEU A 386 -8.01 15.80 -7.30
C LEU A 386 -6.99 15.87 -6.16
N GLU A 387 -5.84 16.51 -6.40
CA GLU A 387 -4.87 16.83 -5.35
C GLU A 387 -5.04 18.28 -4.91
N SER A 388 -5.53 18.46 -3.70
CA SER A 388 -5.88 19.74 -3.10
C SER A 388 -5.45 19.80 -1.64
N ASN A 389 -5.13 20.99 -1.15
CA ASN A 389 -4.83 21.20 0.26
C ASN A 389 -5.42 22.54 0.72
N ILE A 390 -5.19 22.92 1.97
CA ILE A 390 -5.60 24.24 2.46
C ILE A 390 -4.86 25.32 1.65
N GLU A 391 -3.54 25.20 1.57
CA GLU A 391 -2.65 26.08 0.83
C GLU A 391 -2.23 25.47 -0.51
N GLU A 392 -2.09 26.29 -1.56
CA GLU A 392 -1.62 25.83 -2.87
C GLU A 392 -0.11 25.52 -2.91
N GLY A 393 0.27 24.75 -3.92
CA GLY A 393 1.66 24.42 -4.21
C GLY A 393 2.20 23.31 -3.31
N ASN A 394 3.52 23.29 -3.17
CA ASN A 394 4.25 22.43 -2.25
C ASN A 394 5.41 23.18 -1.58
N GLN A 395 6.06 22.51 -0.63
CA GLN A 395 7.25 23.00 0.05
C GLN A 395 8.26 21.85 0.27
N PRO A 396 9.57 22.14 0.31
CA PRO A 396 10.57 21.13 0.63
C PRO A 396 10.63 20.86 2.14
N LEU A 397 10.90 19.61 2.52
CA LEU A 397 11.33 19.28 3.88
C LEU A 397 12.79 19.71 4.05
N ALA A 398 13.03 20.75 4.86
CA ALA A 398 14.36 21.25 5.16
C ALA A 398 14.58 21.24 6.69
N PRO A 399 15.72 20.68 7.18
CA PRO A 399 16.00 20.62 8.61
C PRO A 399 15.90 21.99 9.29
N GLY A 400 15.21 22.04 10.43
CA GLY A 400 15.09 23.24 11.26
C GLY A 400 14.25 24.38 10.68
N LYS A 401 13.58 24.19 9.54
CA LYS A 401 12.64 25.17 8.99
C LYS A 401 11.20 24.78 9.33
N PRO A 402 10.40 25.68 9.94
CA PRO A 402 8.99 25.40 10.18
C PRO A 402 8.27 25.24 8.83
N LEU A 403 7.36 24.27 8.78
CA LEU A 403 6.52 24.04 7.60
C LEU A 403 5.35 25.01 7.60
N VAL A 404 4.98 25.47 6.40
CA VAL A 404 3.74 26.21 6.19
C VAL A 404 2.57 25.24 6.44
N TYR A 405 1.70 25.60 7.39
CA TYR A 405 0.51 24.82 7.73
C TYR A 405 -0.37 24.57 6.51
N GLY A 406 -0.89 23.35 6.36
CA GLY A 406 -1.82 23.03 5.28
C GLY A 406 -1.22 23.06 3.87
N LYS A 407 0.11 23.03 3.73
CA LYS A 407 0.82 23.02 2.45
C LYS A 407 1.58 21.70 2.23
N SER A 408 1.42 21.10 1.06
CA SER A 408 1.98 19.78 0.73
C SER A 408 3.51 19.74 0.82
N VAL A 409 4.07 18.64 1.32
CA VAL A 409 5.52 18.35 1.31
C VAL A 409 5.94 17.40 0.16
N THR A 410 4.97 17.00 -0.67
CA THR A 410 5.17 16.11 -1.81
C THR A 410 4.80 16.82 -3.11
N ASP A 411 3.86 16.29 -3.91
CA ASP A 411 3.42 16.97 -5.13
C ASP A 411 2.59 18.21 -4.77
N ALA A 412 2.64 19.21 -5.65
CA ALA A 412 1.90 20.46 -5.48
C ALA A 412 0.39 20.25 -5.59
N CYS A 413 -0.36 20.91 -4.71
CA CYS A 413 -1.82 20.81 -4.64
C CYS A 413 -2.50 22.12 -5.08
N MET A 414 -3.77 22.05 -5.47
CA MET A 414 -4.62 23.24 -5.59
C MET A 414 -4.95 23.83 -4.20
N SER A 415 -5.29 25.11 -4.14
CA SER A 415 -5.79 25.74 -2.91
C SER A 415 -7.20 25.24 -2.55
N TRP A 416 -7.62 25.53 -1.33
CA TRP A 416 -8.99 25.28 -0.89
C TRP A 416 -10.03 26.02 -1.74
N GLU A 417 -9.79 27.29 -2.08
CA GLU A 417 -10.70 28.12 -2.88
C GLU A 417 -10.91 27.53 -4.27
N THR A 418 -9.81 27.13 -4.91
CA THR A 418 -9.84 26.47 -6.23
C THR A 418 -10.59 25.14 -6.14
N THR A 419 -10.43 24.41 -5.03
CA THR A 419 -11.13 23.14 -4.80
C THR A 419 -12.65 23.35 -4.74
N VAL A 420 -13.12 24.39 -4.05
CA VAL A 420 -14.55 24.72 -3.98
C VAL A 420 -15.11 25.01 -5.37
N GLU A 421 -14.41 25.81 -6.17
CA GLU A 421 -14.83 26.16 -7.54
C GLU A 421 -14.95 24.92 -8.43
N VAL A 422 -13.91 24.08 -8.46
CA VAL A 422 -13.88 22.84 -9.26
C VAL A 422 -14.99 21.88 -8.86
N LEU A 423 -15.23 21.68 -7.55
CA LEU A 423 -16.29 20.77 -7.09
C LEU A 423 -17.69 21.29 -7.46
N ARG A 424 -17.93 22.59 -7.37
CA ARG A 424 -19.22 23.17 -7.77
C ARG A 424 -19.47 23.07 -9.27
N ASP A 425 -18.44 23.25 -10.08
CA ASP A 425 -18.54 23.06 -11.54
C ASP A 425 -18.84 21.60 -11.91
N LEU A 426 -18.11 20.64 -11.33
CA LEU A 426 -18.37 19.21 -11.54
C LEU A 426 -19.79 18.81 -11.10
N ALA A 427 -20.29 19.36 -9.98
CA ALA A 427 -21.67 19.15 -9.56
C ALA A 427 -22.67 19.70 -10.58
N ALA A 428 -22.40 20.86 -11.19
CA ALA A 428 -23.22 21.40 -12.28
C ALA A 428 -23.20 20.48 -13.51
N ALA A 429 -22.02 20.01 -13.90
CA ALA A 429 -21.86 19.07 -15.01
C ALA A 429 -22.67 17.77 -14.81
N VAL A 430 -22.69 17.22 -13.59
CA VAL A 430 -23.51 16.05 -13.25
C VAL A 430 -25.01 16.35 -13.38
N ARG A 431 -25.49 17.51 -12.94
CA ARG A 431 -26.91 17.90 -13.11
C ARG A 431 -27.30 17.99 -14.57
N GLU A 432 -26.42 18.54 -15.42
CA GLU A 432 -26.62 18.62 -16.86
C GLU A 432 -26.61 17.23 -17.51
N ARG A 433 -25.66 16.35 -17.14
CA ARG A 433 -25.64 14.93 -17.56
C ARG A 433 -26.96 14.24 -17.25
N ARG A 434 -27.42 14.38 -16.01
CA ARG A 434 -28.68 13.80 -15.53
C ARG A 434 -29.88 14.29 -16.31
N ALA A 435 -29.93 15.58 -16.64
CA ALA A 435 -31.00 16.14 -17.45
C ALA A 435 -30.98 15.59 -18.88
N LYS A 436 -29.78 15.43 -19.46
CA LYS A 436 -29.59 14.91 -20.82
C LYS A 436 -29.96 13.44 -20.95
N ASN A 437 -29.54 12.60 -20.02
CA ASN A 437 -29.77 11.14 -20.10
C ASN A 437 -31.20 10.72 -19.68
N ARG A 438 -32.05 11.67 -19.26
CA ARG A 438 -33.49 11.44 -19.03
C ARG A 438 -34.34 11.73 -20.27
N GLN A 439 -33.78 12.42 -21.26
CA GLN A 439 -34.38 12.64 -22.58
C GLN A 439 -34.08 11.44 -23.47
#